data_AF-A0A964R5I9-F1
#
_entry.id   AF-A0A964R5I9-F1
#
_cell.length_a   1.000
_cell.length_b   1.000
_cell.length_c   1.000
_cell.angle_alpha   90.00
_cell.angle_beta   90.00
_cell.angle_gamma   90.00
#
_symmetry.space_group_name_H-M   'P 1'
#
loop_
_entity.id
_entity.type
_entity.pdbx_description
1 polymer ?
#
loop_
_entity_poly.entity_id
_entity_poly.type
_entity_poly.pdbx_seq_one_letter_code
_entity_poly.pdbx_strand_id
1 'polypeptide(L)'
;MAASPTTSSQKEHFEKILTRAKKRARTEVNPDRDGIQRLFARSGEFEDWYVAGILRFTTNFLDYTLVKSILGGDFITAEEIMVACPDIVYSREQITQLAVALPSKETIILLKTSGYALVPQPPRALSLLSIRDLGPHYFQDSTEGWYERKEFASFGKKNRTGAGWLAIKKTPVTDSTFKTFDEQKKLLTEVEYVPNAAEVCWFMTRFYSVRGARLFENVYINTSSIDSGCNNVSVGSFGSRGIDVRSWWLGHVLNALGLASARKL
;
A
#
# COMPACT_ATOMS: atom_id res chain seq x y z
N MET A 1 7.62 11.15 14.56
CA MET A 1 8.21 10.33 15.64
C MET A 1 9.71 10.33 15.42
N ALA A 2 10.46 10.94 16.33
CA ALA A 2 11.92 10.89 16.28
C ALA A 2 12.37 9.42 16.47
N ALA A 3 13.31 8.96 15.65
CA ALA A 3 13.91 7.64 15.81
C ALA A 3 14.40 7.49 17.26
N SER A 4 14.04 6.37 17.90
CA SER A 4 14.50 6.09 19.27
C SER A 4 16.03 6.12 19.30
N PRO A 5 16.63 6.81 20.28
CA PRO A 5 18.08 6.88 20.37
C PRO A 5 18.66 5.48 20.58
N THR A 6 19.65 5.13 19.75
CA THR A 6 20.46 3.89 19.86
C THR A 6 20.83 3.60 21.32
N THR A 7 20.50 2.40 21.79
CA THR A 7 20.83 1.96 23.14
C THR A 7 22.33 1.74 23.30
N SER A 8 22.86 1.85 24.52
CA SER A 8 24.29 1.64 24.78
C SER A 8 24.78 0.26 24.35
N SER A 9 23.92 -0.76 24.42
CA SER A 9 24.23 -2.12 23.95
C SER A 9 24.37 -2.18 22.43
N GLN A 10 23.51 -1.47 21.69
CA GLN A 10 23.61 -1.36 20.23
C GLN A 10 24.89 -0.61 19.80
N LYS A 11 25.29 0.43 20.54
CA LYS A 11 26.54 1.16 20.31
C LYS A 11 27.77 0.27 20.55
N GLU A 12 27.78 -0.52 21.63
CA GLU A 12 28.89 -1.41 21.95
C GLU A 12 29.02 -2.56 20.92
N HIS A 13 27.89 -3.10 20.46
CA HIS A 13 27.88 -4.11 19.40
C HIS A 13 28.37 -3.55 18.07
N PHE A 14 27.98 -2.31 17.74
CA PHE A 14 28.44 -1.58 16.56
C PHE A 14 29.96 -1.35 16.58
N GLU A 15 30.53 -0.90 17.69
CA GLU A 15 31.98 -0.72 17.84
C GLU A 15 32.76 -2.03 17.67
N LYS A 16 32.22 -3.16 18.14
CA LYS A 16 32.82 -4.49 17.95
C LYS A 16 32.82 -4.90 16.48
N ILE A 17 31.73 -4.65 15.74
CA ILE A 17 31.64 -4.95 14.31
C ILE A 17 32.58 -4.04 13.51
N LEU A 18 32.59 -2.73 13.78
CA LEU A 18 33.49 -1.78 13.14
C LEU A 18 34.96 -2.12 13.37
N THR A 19 35.32 -2.51 14.59
CA THR A 19 36.69 -2.91 14.92
C THR A 19 37.11 -4.15 14.14
N ARG A 20 36.23 -5.14 14.01
CA ARG A 20 36.46 -6.36 13.22
C ARG A 20 36.56 -6.05 11.72
N ALA A 21 35.65 -5.25 11.19
CA ALA A 21 35.64 -4.84 9.79
C ALA A 21 36.89 -4.02 9.42
N LYS A 22 37.30 -3.06 10.26
CA LYS A 22 38.54 -2.29 10.09
C LYS A 22 39.78 -3.18 10.13
N LYS A 23 39.84 -4.14 11.06
CA LYS A 23 40.94 -5.11 11.15
C LYS A 23 41.01 -5.96 9.89
N ARG A 24 39.88 -6.49 9.44
CA ARG A 24 39.77 -7.38 8.29
C ARG A 24 40.07 -6.67 6.97
N ALA A 25 39.56 -5.44 6.78
CA ALA A 25 39.88 -4.61 5.63
C ALA A 25 41.38 -4.30 5.54
N ARG A 26 42.04 -4.01 6.67
CA ARG A 26 43.50 -3.78 6.72
C ARG A 26 44.33 -5.02 6.40
N THR A 27 43.87 -6.21 6.79
CA THR A 27 44.64 -7.45 6.61
C THR A 27 44.37 -8.16 5.29
N GLU A 28 43.14 -8.12 4.78
CA GLU A 28 42.72 -8.93 3.62
C GLU A 28 42.69 -8.14 2.29
N VAL A 29 42.40 -6.84 2.34
CA VAL A 29 42.16 -6.04 1.12
C VAL A 29 43.35 -5.12 0.79
N ASN A 30 44.29 -4.95 1.73
CA ASN A 30 45.42 -3.99 1.69
C ASN A 30 45.11 -2.65 0.99
N PRO A 31 44.02 -1.93 1.33
CA PRO A 31 43.73 -0.66 0.70
C PRO A 31 44.62 0.42 1.32
N ASP A 32 45.04 1.38 0.49
CA ASP A 32 45.69 2.61 0.93
C ASP A 32 44.97 3.20 2.16
N ARG A 33 45.74 3.43 3.23
CA ARG A 33 45.27 3.92 4.53
C ARG A 33 44.49 5.22 4.38
N ASP A 34 44.85 6.04 3.39
CA ASP A 34 44.20 7.31 3.06
C ASP A 34 42.90 7.10 2.26
N GLY A 35 42.79 6.02 1.49
CA GLY A 35 41.56 5.63 0.79
C GLY A 35 40.46 5.19 1.77
N ILE A 36 40.83 4.45 2.81
CA ILE A 36 39.90 4.06 3.88
C ILE A 36 39.47 5.29 4.68
N GLN A 37 40.40 6.16 5.08
CA GLN A 37 40.06 7.39 5.78
C GLN A 37 39.13 8.30 4.97
N ARG A 38 39.33 8.42 3.65
CA ARG A 38 38.43 9.17 2.75
C ARG A 38 37.02 8.56 2.66
N LEU A 39 36.91 7.24 2.70
CA LEU A 39 35.61 6.54 2.69
C LEU A 39 34.80 6.83 3.97
N PHE A 40 35.47 6.88 5.13
CA PHE A 40 34.85 7.12 6.42
C PHE A 40 34.74 8.62 6.81
N ALA A 41 35.44 9.52 6.11
CA ALA A 41 35.37 10.97 6.34
C ALA A 41 34.18 11.66 5.66
N ARG A 42 33.50 11.00 4.70
CA ARG A 42 32.24 11.46 4.08
C ARG A 42 31.04 11.08 4.94
N SER A 43 31.10 11.46 6.22
CA SER A 43 30.39 10.87 7.36
C SER A 43 28.87 10.83 7.29
N GLY A 44 28.19 11.55 6.40
CA GLY A 44 26.73 11.46 6.28
C GLY A 44 26.27 10.26 5.46
N GLU A 45 26.64 10.23 4.18
CA GLU A 45 26.09 9.26 3.22
C GLU A 45 26.54 7.81 3.47
N PHE A 46 27.78 7.64 3.93
CA PHE A 46 28.30 6.30 4.24
C PHE A 46 27.70 5.76 5.55
N GLU A 47 27.53 6.61 6.57
CA GLU A 47 26.84 6.20 7.80
C GLU A 47 25.38 5.87 7.53
N ASP A 48 24.66 6.67 6.74
CA ASP A 48 23.28 6.38 6.34
C ASP A 48 23.17 5.07 5.54
N TRP A 49 24.07 4.85 4.58
CA TRP A 49 24.11 3.61 3.80
C TRP A 49 24.46 2.40 4.67
N TYR A 50 25.37 2.54 5.62
CA TYR A 50 25.82 1.47 6.50
C TYR A 50 24.82 1.16 7.62
N VAL A 51 24.14 2.17 8.18
CA VAL A 51 23.02 2.01 9.11
C VAL A 51 21.84 1.35 8.40
N ALA A 52 21.51 1.76 7.17
CA ALA A 52 20.53 1.08 6.34
C ALA A 52 20.94 -0.38 6.05
N GLY A 53 22.23 -0.64 5.83
CA GLY A 53 22.79 -1.97 5.67
C GLY A 53 22.65 -2.82 6.93
N ILE A 54 23.02 -2.28 8.10
CA ILE A 54 22.87 -2.97 9.39
C ILE A 54 21.39 -3.24 9.67
N LEU A 55 20.48 -2.28 9.46
CA LEU A 55 19.04 -2.52 9.57
C LEU A 55 18.57 -3.63 8.61
N ARG A 56 19.10 -3.73 7.39
CA ARG A 56 18.79 -4.86 6.49
C ARG A 56 19.31 -6.21 6.98
N PHE A 57 20.39 -6.23 7.78
CA PHE A 57 21.02 -7.46 8.28
C PHE A 57 20.61 -7.85 9.70
N THR A 58 20.21 -6.89 10.54
CA THR A 58 19.80 -7.12 11.94
C THR A 58 18.30 -7.27 12.10
N THR A 59 17.53 -6.74 11.15
CA THR A 59 16.10 -7.01 10.99
C THR A 59 15.96 -7.92 9.79
N ASN A 60 15.37 -9.11 9.97
CA ASN A 60 14.98 -10.01 8.88
C ASN A 60 13.86 -9.37 8.04
N PHE A 61 14.13 -8.24 7.39
CA PHE A 61 13.21 -7.65 6.44
C PHE A 61 13.13 -8.60 5.25
N LEU A 62 11.89 -8.99 4.89
CA LEU A 62 11.70 -9.64 3.60
C LEU A 62 12.21 -8.69 2.51
N ASP A 63 12.89 -9.23 1.50
CA ASP A 63 13.10 -8.48 0.27
C ASP A 63 11.90 -8.68 -0.68
N TYR A 64 11.78 -7.79 -1.67
CA TYR A 64 10.73 -7.90 -2.69
C TYR A 64 10.80 -9.19 -3.49
N THR A 65 11.97 -9.84 -3.59
CA THR A 65 12.13 -11.11 -4.31
C THR A 65 11.37 -12.22 -3.61
N LEU A 66 11.47 -12.31 -2.28
CA LEU A 66 10.72 -13.28 -1.49
C LEU A 66 9.22 -12.97 -1.46
N VAL A 67 8.83 -11.71 -1.32
CA VAL A 67 7.40 -11.34 -1.36
C VAL A 67 6.80 -11.70 -2.72
N LYS A 68 7.52 -11.41 -3.81
CA LYS A 68 7.11 -11.75 -5.18
C LYS A 68 7.06 -13.25 -5.42
N SER A 69 7.94 -14.05 -4.82
CA SER A 69 7.88 -15.52 -4.95
C SER A 69 6.67 -16.13 -4.25
N ILE A 70 6.15 -15.48 -3.20
CA ILE A 70 4.95 -15.94 -2.46
C ILE A 70 3.66 -15.41 -3.09
N LEU A 71 3.56 -14.09 -3.30
CA LEU A 71 2.34 -13.44 -3.80
C LEU A 71 2.21 -13.53 -5.32
N GLY A 72 3.32 -13.63 -6.05
CA GLY A 72 3.33 -13.61 -7.52
C GLY A 72 2.77 -12.29 -8.05
N GLY A 73 1.82 -12.39 -8.98
CA GLY A 73 1.16 -11.22 -9.59
C GLY A 73 0.30 -10.38 -8.61
N ASP A 74 0.03 -10.91 -7.41
CA ASP A 74 -0.73 -10.22 -6.37
C ASP A 74 0.10 -9.23 -5.55
N PHE A 75 1.40 -9.14 -5.81
CA PHE A 75 2.27 -8.10 -5.26
C PHE A 75 2.63 -7.11 -6.36
N ILE A 76 2.41 -5.81 -6.11
CA ILE A 76 2.79 -4.72 -7.02
C ILE A 76 3.75 -3.81 -6.27
N THR A 77 4.88 -3.48 -6.87
CA THR A 77 5.88 -2.57 -6.31
C THR A 77 5.61 -1.11 -6.71
N ALA A 78 6.22 -0.16 -6.00
CA ALA A 78 6.14 1.27 -6.36
C ALA A 78 6.74 1.53 -7.74
N GLU A 79 7.83 0.84 -8.04
CA GLU A 79 8.55 0.88 -9.31
C GLU A 79 7.67 0.39 -10.47
N GLU A 80 6.93 -0.71 -10.30
CA GLU A 80 5.97 -1.17 -11.29
C GLU A 80 4.85 -0.15 -11.55
N ILE A 81 4.39 0.55 -10.50
CA ILE A 81 3.41 1.63 -10.65
C ILE A 81 4.02 2.80 -11.42
N MET A 82 5.25 3.22 -11.11
CA MET A 82 5.92 4.32 -11.81
C MET A 82 6.14 4.01 -13.29
N VAL A 83 6.41 2.74 -13.63
CA VAL A 83 6.53 2.29 -15.03
C VAL A 83 5.17 2.33 -15.74
N ALA A 84 4.11 1.82 -15.09
CA ALA A 84 2.78 1.78 -15.69
C ALA A 84 2.12 3.17 -15.75
N CYS A 85 2.51 4.10 -14.86
CA CYS A 85 1.86 5.39 -14.66
C CYS A 85 2.92 6.47 -14.37
N PRO A 86 3.50 7.08 -15.42
CA PRO A 86 4.60 8.03 -15.29
C PRO A 86 4.30 9.28 -14.45
N ASP A 87 3.02 9.67 -14.33
CA ASP A 87 2.59 10.82 -13.52
C ASP A 87 2.68 10.57 -12.00
N ILE A 88 2.92 9.32 -11.60
CA ILE A 88 3.07 8.91 -10.20
C ILE A 88 4.55 8.68 -9.95
N VAL A 89 5.12 9.45 -9.03
CA VAL A 89 6.54 9.38 -8.69
C VAL A 89 6.69 9.13 -7.20
N TYR A 90 7.33 8.01 -6.85
CA TYR A 90 7.78 7.75 -5.47
C TYR A 90 9.21 8.24 -5.31
N SER A 91 9.50 8.91 -4.18
CA SER A 91 10.87 9.28 -3.84
C SER A 91 11.68 8.04 -3.41
N ARG A 92 13.01 8.17 -3.43
CA ARG A 92 13.90 7.10 -2.96
C ARG A 92 13.67 6.76 -1.49
N GLU A 93 13.37 7.77 -0.68
CA GLU A 93 13.04 7.64 0.73
C GLU A 93 11.73 6.87 0.90
N GLN A 94 10.71 7.15 0.09
CA GLN A 94 9.43 6.45 0.13
C GLN A 94 9.57 4.98 -0.28
N ILE A 95 10.34 4.70 -1.34
CA ILE A 95 10.65 3.32 -1.75
C ILE A 95 11.38 2.57 -0.62
N THR A 96 12.33 3.22 0.03
CA THR A 96 13.07 2.65 1.16
C THR A 96 12.15 2.39 2.36
N GLN A 97 11.24 3.32 2.66
CA GLN A 97 10.23 3.15 3.71
C GLN A 97 9.26 2.01 3.41
N LEU A 98 8.83 1.85 2.17
CA LEU A 98 7.99 0.72 1.75
C LEU A 98 8.73 -0.62 1.91
N ALA A 99 10.01 -0.69 1.54
CA ALA A 99 10.81 -1.90 1.72
C ALA A 99 10.97 -2.28 3.20
N VAL A 100 11.17 -1.29 4.08
CA VAL A 100 11.24 -1.49 5.54
C VAL A 100 9.87 -1.87 6.13
N ALA A 101 8.78 -1.31 5.59
CA ALA A 101 7.42 -1.54 6.07
C ALA A 101 6.77 -2.82 5.51
N LEU A 102 7.53 -3.72 4.88
CA LEU A 102 7.00 -4.97 4.39
C LEU A 102 6.45 -5.83 5.55
N PRO A 103 5.26 -6.45 5.37
CA PRO A 103 4.73 -7.39 6.36
C PRO A 103 5.64 -8.60 6.57
N SER A 104 5.49 -9.26 7.72
CA SER A 104 6.20 -10.51 8.02
C SER A 104 5.87 -11.62 7.00
N LYS A 105 6.74 -12.63 6.90
CA LYS A 105 6.56 -13.77 5.97
C LYS A 105 5.23 -14.47 6.23
N GLU A 106 4.87 -14.66 7.49
CA GLU A 106 3.63 -15.30 7.91
C GLU A 106 2.42 -14.48 7.44
N THR A 107 2.49 -13.15 7.56
CA THR A 107 1.45 -12.25 7.04
C THR A 107 1.36 -12.34 5.53
N ILE A 108 2.48 -12.35 4.80
CA ILE A 108 2.50 -12.48 3.34
C ILE A 108 1.88 -13.81 2.87
N ILE A 109 2.18 -14.93 3.54
CA ILE A 109 1.57 -16.24 3.25
C ILE A 109 0.06 -16.18 3.49
N LEU A 110 -0.37 -15.56 4.60
CA LEU A 110 -1.79 -15.41 4.92
C LEU A 110 -2.52 -14.54 3.89
N LEU A 111 -1.90 -13.45 3.42
CA LEU A 111 -2.45 -12.63 2.34
C LEU A 111 -2.69 -13.48 1.09
N LYS A 112 -1.73 -14.34 0.72
CA LYS A 112 -1.88 -15.23 -0.44
C LYS A 112 -3.04 -16.19 -0.28
N THR A 113 -3.10 -16.93 0.83
CA THR A 113 -4.14 -17.94 1.06
C THR A 113 -5.52 -17.32 1.22
N SER A 114 -5.60 -16.08 1.68
CA SER A 114 -6.84 -15.34 1.89
C SER A 114 -7.28 -14.51 0.67
N GLY A 115 -6.52 -14.56 -0.44
CA GLY A 115 -6.87 -13.90 -1.71
C GLY A 115 -6.67 -12.38 -1.70
N TYR A 116 -5.77 -11.88 -0.88
CA TYR A 116 -5.37 -10.48 -0.86
C TYR A 116 -4.30 -10.20 -1.92
N ALA A 117 -4.32 -8.99 -2.47
CA ALA A 117 -3.19 -8.41 -3.18
C ALA A 117 -2.61 -7.25 -2.37
N LEU A 118 -1.30 -7.05 -2.49
CA LEU A 118 -0.50 -6.08 -1.76
C LEU A 118 0.05 -5.04 -2.74
N VAL A 119 -0.40 -3.80 -2.58
CA VAL A 119 -0.08 -2.67 -3.48
C VAL A 119 0.32 -1.48 -2.63
N PRO A 120 1.35 -0.68 -2.98
CA PRO A 120 1.67 0.50 -2.22
C PRO A 120 0.56 1.54 -2.37
N GLN A 121 0.24 2.23 -1.28
CA GLN A 121 -0.56 3.45 -1.30
C GLN A 121 0.17 4.56 -2.08
N PRO A 122 -0.53 5.60 -2.57
CA PRO A 122 0.13 6.65 -3.34
C PRO A 122 1.23 7.36 -2.53
N PRO A 123 2.20 8.01 -3.19
CA PRO A 123 3.30 8.72 -2.52
C PRO A 123 2.83 9.90 -1.64
N ARG A 124 1.58 10.34 -1.79
CA ARG A 124 0.93 11.31 -0.91
C ARG A 124 -0.55 10.98 -0.80
N ALA A 125 -1.23 11.41 0.26
CA ALA A 125 -2.66 11.19 0.41
C ALA A 125 -3.46 11.82 -0.75
N LEU A 126 -4.05 10.97 -1.59
CA LEU A 126 -4.89 11.39 -2.72
C LEU A 126 -6.35 11.25 -2.34
N SER A 127 -7.16 12.23 -2.72
CA SER A 127 -8.60 12.11 -2.61
C SER A 127 -9.16 11.23 -3.73
N LEU A 128 -10.41 10.76 -3.58
CA LEU A 128 -11.11 10.05 -4.65
C LEU A 128 -11.10 10.85 -5.97
N LEU A 129 -11.34 12.17 -5.89
CA LEU A 129 -11.27 13.05 -7.05
C LEU A 129 -9.87 13.08 -7.66
N SER A 130 -8.83 13.24 -6.85
CA SER A 130 -7.45 13.24 -7.36
C SER A 130 -7.05 11.91 -8.01
N ILE A 131 -7.57 10.77 -7.52
CA ILE A 131 -7.32 9.47 -8.15
C ILE A 131 -8.00 9.37 -9.50
N ARG A 132 -9.25 9.87 -9.62
CA ARG A 132 -9.95 9.96 -10.90
C ARG A 132 -9.19 10.83 -11.88
N ASP A 133 -8.74 12.00 -11.44
CA ASP A 133 -8.05 12.96 -12.31
C ASP A 133 -6.70 12.40 -12.84
N LEU A 134 -6.06 11.47 -12.12
CA LEU A 134 -4.85 10.76 -12.59
C LEU A 134 -5.12 9.73 -13.71
N GLY A 135 -6.37 9.31 -13.90
CA GLY A 135 -6.74 8.37 -14.95
C GLY A 135 -8.24 8.35 -15.17
N PRO A 136 -8.81 9.40 -15.80
CA PRO A 136 -10.26 9.55 -15.94
C PRO A 136 -10.90 8.39 -16.71
N HIS A 137 -10.16 7.79 -17.65
CA HIS A 137 -10.61 6.63 -18.44
C HIS A 137 -10.78 5.35 -17.61
N TYR A 138 -10.28 5.32 -16.37
CA TYR A 138 -10.56 4.20 -15.46
C TYR A 138 -11.91 4.32 -14.76
N PHE A 139 -12.64 5.42 -14.90
CA PHE A 139 -13.90 5.67 -14.20
C PHE A 139 -15.05 5.80 -15.20
N GLN A 140 -16.21 5.25 -14.83
CA GLN A 140 -17.43 5.37 -15.64
C GLN A 140 -17.87 6.83 -15.78
N ASP A 141 -17.82 7.57 -14.68
CA ASP A 141 -18.06 9.01 -14.67
C ASP A 141 -16.70 9.73 -14.74
N SER A 142 -16.09 9.72 -15.94
CA SER A 142 -14.77 10.31 -16.19
C SER A 142 -14.72 11.82 -15.95
N THR A 143 -15.87 12.50 -16.07
CA THR A 143 -16.08 13.93 -15.78
C THR A 143 -17.41 14.08 -15.06
N GLU A 144 -17.47 14.91 -14.01
CA GLU A 144 -18.74 15.28 -13.32
C GLU A 144 -19.46 14.16 -12.54
N GLY A 145 -18.72 13.21 -11.97
CA GLY A 145 -19.27 12.23 -11.05
C GLY A 145 -20.06 12.89 -9.90
N TRP A 146 -21.11 12.24 -9.41
CA TRP A 146 -22.01 12.82 -8.38
C TRP A 146 -21.25 13.28 -7.12
N TYR A 147 -20.14 12.62 -6.78
CA TYR A 147 -19.24 12.94 -5.67
C TYR A 147 -18.41 14.22 -5.85
N GLU A 148 -18.49 14.87 -7.01
CA GLU A 148 -17.92 16.19 -7.29
C GLU A 148 -18.96 17.32 -7.15
N ARG A 149 -20.27 17.00 -7.24
CA ARG A 149 -21.35 18.00 -7.17
C ARG A 149 -21.29 18.75 -5.84
N LYS A 150 -21.59 20.06 -5.82
CA LYS A 150 -21.43 20.91 -4.63
C LYS A 150 -22.03 20.32 -3.35
N GLU A 151 -23.18 19.66 -3.45
CA GLU A 151 -23.90 19.00 -2.35
C GLU A 151 -23.11 17.83 -1.72
N PHE A 152 -22.25 17.18 -2.50
CA PHE A 152 -21.48 16.00 -2.11
C PHE A 152 -19.96 16.22 -2.23
N ALA A 153 -19.49 17.39 -2.68
CA ALA A 153 -18.08 17.67 -2.95
C ALA A 153 -17.20 17.58 -1.70
N SER A 154 -17.79 17.76 -0.52
CA SER A 154 -17.09 17.55 0.76
C SER A 154 -16.66 16.10 0.92
N PHE A 155 -17.45 15.13 0.43
CA PHE A 155 -17.12 13.71 0.41
C PHE A 155 -15.92 13.44 -0.49
N GLY A 156 -16.02 13.78 -1.78
CA GLY A 156 -14.99 13.46 -2.77
C GLY A 156 -13.61 14.04 -2.44
N LYS A 157 -13.56 15.17 -1.70
CA LYS A 157 -12.31 15.82 -1.25
C LYS A 157 -11.77 15.27 0.08
N LYS A 158 -12.64 14.85 0.99
CA LYS A 158 -12.27 14.34 2.33
C LYS A 158 -11.98 12.83 2.32
N ASN A 159 -12.55 12.09 1.37
CA ASN A 159 -12.26 10.68 1.19
C ASN A 159 -10.87 10.51 0.57
N ARG A 160 -9.87 10.14 1.40
CA ARG A 160 -8.45 10.12 1.00
C ARG A 160 -7.79 8.80 1.35
N THR A 161 -6.80 8.44 0.55
CA THR A 161 -5.88 7.34 0.85
C THR A 161 -4.99 7.70 2.04
N GLY A 162 -4.42 6.67 2.67
CA GLY A 162 -3.31 6.78 3.60
C GLY A 162 -1.94 6.69 2.92
N ALA A 163 -1.01 6.02 3.61
CA ALA A 163 0.38 5.79 3.19
C ALA A 163 0.80 4.35 3.53
N GLY A 164 1.92 3.89 2.96
CA GLY A 164 2.46 2.56 3.20
C GLY A 164 1.86 1.50 2.27
N TRP A 165 1.74 0.26 2.76
CA TRP A 165 1.18 -0.85 2.00
C TRP A 165 -0.34 -0.95 2.18
N LEU A 166 -1.04 -1.32 1.11
CA LEU A 166 -2.46 -1.59 1.09
C LEU A 166 -2.70 -3.03 0.66
N ALA A 167 -3.19 -3.83 1.60
CA ALA A 167 -3.61 -5.20 1.36
C ALA A 167 -5.14 -5.26 1.24
N ILE A 168 -5.67 -5.39 0.03
CA ILE A 168 -7.12 -5.52 -0.22
C ILE A 168 -7.44 -6.91 -0.78
N LYS A 169 -8.51 -7.53 -0.26
CA LYS A 169 -9.03 -8.81 -0.77
C LYS A 169 -9.56 -8.60 -2.19
N LYS A 170 -9.14 -9.42 -3.16
CA LYS A 170 -9.51 -9.26 -4.57
C LYS A 170 -10.96 -9.67 -4.90
N THR A 171 -11.64 -10.29 -3.94
CA THR A 171 -13.05 -10.68 -4.03
C THR A 171 -13.80 -10.05 -2.86
N PRO A 172 -15.14 -9.88 -2.97
CA PRO A 172 -15.94 -9.50 -1.82
C PRO A 172 -15.69 -10.47 -0.65
N VAL A 173 -15.91 -9.98 0.58
CA VAL A 173 -15.93 -10.86 1.76
C VAL A 173 -16.92 -11.99 1.52
N THR A 174 -16.50 -13.22 1.79
CA THR A 174 -17.36 -14.41 1.63
C THR A 174 -18.64 -14.23 2.43
N ASP A 175 -19.78 -14.61 1.85
CA ASP A 175 -21.11 -14.49 2.44
C ASP A 175 -21.54 -13.05 2.81
N SER A 176 -20.89 -12.02 2.26
CA SER A 176 -21.28 -10.62 2.50
C SER A 176 -22.44 -10.12 1.63
N THR A 177 -22.77 -10.83 0.55
CA THR A 177 -23.94 -10.48 -0.29
C THR A 177 -25.25 -10.74 0.43
N PHE A 178 -26.34 -10.07 0.02
CA PHE A 178 -27.67 -10.21 0.64
C PHE A 178 -27.71 -9.86 2.13
N LYS A 179 -26.84 -8.96 2.58
CA LYS A 179 -26.76 -8.50 3.97
C LYS A 179 -26.76 -6.99 4.03
N THR A 180 -27.27 -6.45 5.12
CA THR A 180 -27.09 -5.04 5.48
C THR A 180 -25.62 -4.75 5.77
N PHE A 181 -25.22 -3.47 5.71
CA PHE A 181 -23.82 -3.09 5.98
C PHE A 181 -23.36 -3.49 7.40
N ASP A 182 -24.24 -3.42 8.40
CA ASP A 182 -23.92 -3.84 9.76
C ASP A 182 -23.75 -5.36 9.89
N GLU A 183 -24.56 -6.15 9.19
CA GLU A 183 -24.38 -7.59 9.11
C GLU A 183 -23.10 -7.97 8.35
N GLN A 184 -22.79 -7.26 7.27
CA GLN A 184 -21.56 -7.43 6.51
C GLN A 184 -20.31 -7.21 7.38
N LYS A 185 -20.27 -6.13 8.17
CA LYS A 185 -19.12 -5.82 9.05
C LYS A 185 -18.85 -6.91 10.09
N LYS A 186 -19.87 -7.64 10.54
CA LYS A 186 -19.72 -8.75 11.49
C LYS A 186 -18.96 -9.95 10.91
N LEU A 187 -18.78 -10.00 9.58
CA LEU A 187 -18.02 -11.05 8.89
C LEU A 187 -16.52 -10.77 8.88
N LEU A 188 -16.08 -9.57 9.26
CA LEU A 188 -14.67 -9.22 9.30
C LEU A 188 -14.01 -9.77 10.56
N THR A 189 -12.75 -10.19 10.43
CA THR A 189 -11.88 -10.48 11.55
C THR A 189 -11.33 -9.18 12.17
N GLU A 190 -10.79 -9.25 13.40
CA GLU A 190 -10.29 -8.07 14.13
C GLU A 190 -9.11 -7.34 13.43
N VAL A 191 -8.38 -8.09 12.61
CA VAL A 191 -7.23 -7.63 11.81
C VAL A 191 -7.65 -7.04 10.46
N GLU A 192 -8.93 -7.14 10.11
CA GLU A 192 -9.49 -6.55 8.90
C GLU A 192 -10.18 -5.21 9.21
N TYR A 193 -10.34 -4.41 8.17
CA TYR A 193 -11.13 -3.19 8.17
C TYR A 193 -11.78 -3.01 6.80
N VAL A 194 -12.85 -2.21 6.75
CA VAL A 194 -13.48 -1.84 5.47
C VAL A 194 -12.70 -0.64 4.88
N PRO A 195 -11.98 -0.79 3.76
CA PRO A 195 -11.25 0.31 3.14
C PRO A 195 -12.21 1.39 2.65
N ASN A 196 -11.71 2.61 2.52
CA ASN A 196 -12.50 3.72 1.98
C ASN A 196 -12.52 3.69 0.43
N ALA A 197 -13.39 4.48 -0.19
CA ALA A 197 -13.59 4.51 -1.63
C ALA A 197 -12.33 4.93 -2.39
N ALA A 198 -11.57 5.90 -1.87
CA ALA A 198 -10.30 6.32 -2.45
C ALA A 198 -9.27 5.18 -2.42
N GLU A 199 -9.12 4.44 -1.31
CA GLU A 199 -8.24 3.29 -1.21
C GLU A 199 -8.61 2.19 -2.21
N VAL A 200 -9.90 1.84 -2.30
CA VAL A 200 -10.39 0.82 -3.24
C VAL A 200 -10.17 1.25 -4.69
N CYS A 201 -10.49 2.49 -5.04
CA CYS A 201 -10.28 3.01 -6.40
C CYS A 201 -8.79 3.08 -6.76
N TRP A 202 -7.94 3.55 -5.84
CA TRP A 202 -6.49 3.52 -6.04
C TRP A 202 -6.04 2.09 -6.34
N PHE A 203 -6.40 1.15 -5.48
CA PHE A 203 -6.02 -0.25 -5.60
C PHE A 203 -6.45 -0.85 -6.94
N MET A 204 -7.73 -0.71 -7.30
CA MET A 204 -8.27 -1.27 -8.54
C MET A 204 -7.61 -0.67 -9.79
N THR A 205 -7.44 0.66 -9.83
CA THR A 205 -6.84 1.32 -10.99
C THR A 205 -5.35 0.98 -11.13
N ARG A 206 -4.59 0.90 -10.02
CA ARG A 206 -3.18 0.53 -10.06
C ARG A 206 -3.00 -0.94 -10.43
N PHE A 207 -3.83 -1.82 -9.87
CA PHE A 207 -3.82 -3.23 -10.21
C PHE A 207 -4.07 -3.45 -11.70
N TYR A 208 -5.08 -2.80 -12.27
CA TYR A 208 -5.35 -2.87 -13.71
C TYR A 208 -4.23 -2.25 -14.55
N SER A 209 -3.68 -1.09 -14.17
CA SER A 209 -2.60 -0.44 -14.93
C SER A 209 -1.36 -1.32 -15.04
N VAL A 210 -1.05 -2.07 -13.98
CA VAL A 210 0.17 -2.86 -13.87
C VAL A 210 -0.02 -4.32 -14.35
N ARG A 211 -1.22 -4.88 -14.20
CA ARG A 211 -1.50 -6.30 -14.48
C ARG A 211 -2.47 -6.53 -15.64
N GLY A 212 -3.17 -5.50 -16.12
CA GLY A 212 -4.22 -5.61 -17.14
C GLY A 212 -5.48 -6.35 -16.67
N ALA A 213 -5.56 -6.70 -15.39
CA ALA A 213 -6.66 -7.48 -14.82
C ALA A 213 -7.64 -6.57 -14.07
N ARG A 214 -8.92 -6.69 -14.37
CA ARG A 214 -9.98 -5.93 -13.69
C ARG A 214 -10.46 -6.70 -12.47
N LEU A 215 -10.67 -5.98 -11.39
CA LEU A 215 -11.21 -6.52 -10.15
C LEU A 215 -12.66 -6.09 -10.01
N PHE A 216 -13.51 -6.93 -9.43
CA PHE A 216 -14.92 -6.61 -9.17
C PHE A 216 -15.73 -6.22 -10.43
N GLU A 217 -15.52 -6.92 -11.55
CA GLU A 217 -16.17 -6.58 -12.84
C GLU A 217 -17.70 -6.65 -12.81
N ASN A 218 -18.26 -7.60 -12.05
CA ASN A 218 -19.70 -7.91 -12.04
C ASN A 218 -20.33 -7.74 -10.65
N VAL A 219 -19.66 -7.03 -9.74
CA VAL A 219 -20.09 -6.89 -8.34
C VAL A 219 -19.73 -5.51 -7.80
N TYR A 220 -20.53 -5.01 -6.87
CA TYR A 220 -20.20 -3.84 -6.06
C TYR A 220 -19.73 -4.27 -4.68
N ILE A 221 -18.77 -3.55 -4.12
CA ILE A 221 -18.31 -3.73 -2.74
C ILE A 221 -18.54 -2.46 -1.94
N ASN A 222 -19.16 -2.61 -0.78
CA ASN A 222 -19.32 -1.55 0.20
C ASN A 222 -17.96 -1.16 0.77
N THR A 223 -17.77 0.15 0.92
CA THR A 223 -16.59 0.76 1.53
C THR A 223 -16.96 1.36 2.89
N SER A 224 -16.00 1.83 3.66
CA SER A 224 -16.26 2.59 4.90
C SER A 224 -16.73 4.02 4.64
N SER A 225 -16.90 4.38 3.37
CA SER A 225 -17.15 5.76 2.93
C SER A 225 -18.63 6.06 2.96
N ILE A 226 -18.97 7.22 3.53
CA ILE A 226 -20.33 7.71 3.66
C ILE A 226 -20.41 9.07 2.97
N ASP A 227 -21.43 9.28 2.15
CA ASP A 227 -21.67 10.56 1.49
C ASP A 227 -22.29 11.61 2.43
N SER A 228 -22.54 12.83 1.93
CA SER A 228 -23.15 13.90 2.74
C SER A 228 -24.61 13.64 3.12
N GLY A 229 -25.28 12.70 2.46
CA GLY A 229 -26.63 12.24 2.79
C GLY A 229 -26.65 11.04 3.74
N CYS A 230 -25.52 10.70 4.36
CA CYS A 230 -25.36 9.53 5.24
C CYS A 230 -25.53 8.17 4.53
N ASN A 231 -25.41 8.13 3.21
CA ASN A 231 -25.53 6.91 2.42
C ASN A 231 -24.18 6.19 2.30
N ASN A 232 -24.20 4.86 2.20
CA ASN A 232 -22.99 4.08 2.00
C ASN A 232 -22.51 4.21 0.55
N VAL A 233 -21.20 4.38 0.39
CA VAL A 233 -20.56 4.42 -0.93
C VAL A 233 -19.98 3.06 -1.26
N SER A 234 -20.37 2.55 -2.43
CA SER A 234 -19.86 1.30 -2.98
C SER A 234 -19.09 1.55 -4.26
N VAL A 235 -18.09 0.72 -4.50
CA VAL A 235 -17.23 0.76 -5.69
C VAL A 235 -17.30 -0.60 -6.37
N GLY A 236 -17.30 -0.64 -7.70
CA GLY A 236 -17.24 -1.90 -8.41
C GLY A 236 -17.69 -1.79 -9.86
N SER A 237 -18.25 -2.88 -10.36
CA SER A 237 -18.70 -2.99 -11.76
C SER A 237 -17.63 -2.53 -12.76
N PHE A 238 -16.36 -2.87 -12.50
CA PHE A 238 -15.23 -2.37 -13.29
C PHE A 238 -15.19 -3.04 -14.65
N GLY A 239 -16.00 -2.54 -15.57
CA GLY A 239 -16.17 -3.04 -16.92
C GLY A 239 -15.51 -2.15 -17.97
N SER A 240 -15.95 -2.30 -19.22
CA SER A 240 -15.43 -1.52 -20.36
C SER A 240 -15.64 -0.02 -20.21
N ARG A 241 -16.62 0.39 -19.40
CA ARG A 241 -16.91 1.79 -19.11
C ARG A 241 -16.03 2.36 -17.99
N GLY A 242 -15.28 1.54 -17.27
CA GLY A 242 -14.52 1.96 -16.08
C GLY A 242 -15.20 1.55 -14.78
N ILE A 243 -14.64 2.01 -13.66
CA ILE A 243 -15.12 1.80 -12.31
C ILE A 243 -16.36 2.64 -12.07
N ASP A 244 -17.41 2.03 -11.55
CA ASP A 244 -18.62 2.73 -11.10
C ASP A 244 -18.54 2.95 -9.59
N VAL A 245 -18.76 4.21 -9.16
CA VAL A 245 -18.79 4.63 -7.76
C VAL A 245 -20.21 5.09 -7.45
N ARG A 246 -20.93 4.35 -6.61
CA ARG A 246 -22.34 4.60 -6.31
C ARG A 246 -22.60 4.91 -4.85
N SER A 247 -23.64 5.70 -4.62
CA SER A 247 -24.21 5.94 -3.29
C SER A 247 -25.51 5.15 -3.15
N TRP A 248 -25.66 4.43 -2.04
CA TRP A 248 -26.85 3.63 -1.73
C TRP A 248 -27.43 3.99 -0.37
N TRP A 249 -28.76 4.10 -0.34
CA TRP A 249 -29.53 4.34 0.87
C TRP A 249 -29.28 3.26 1.93
N LEU A 250 -29.19 3.68 3.19
CA LEU A 250 -29.01 2.78 4.32
C LEU A 250 -30.12 1.71 4.36
N GLY A 251 -29.73 0.44 4.43
CA GLY A 251 -30.66 -0.70 4.49
C GLY A 251 -31.00 -1.34 3.15
N HIS A 252 -30.50 -0.82 2.02
CA HIS A 252 -30.72 -1.46 0.73
C HIS A 252 -29.94 -2.78 0.63
N VAL A 253 -30.64 -3.88 0.41
CA VAL A 253 -30.06 -5.22 0.21
C VAL A 253 -30.08 -5.53 -1.28
N LEU A 254 -28.91 -5.69 -1.88
CA LEU A 254 -28.77 -6.14 -3.28
C LEU A 254 -28.02 -7.46 -3.33
N ASN A 255 -28.41 -8.32 -4.27
CA ASN A 255 -27.74 -9.60 -4.53
C ASN A 255 -26.28 -9.42 -4.97
N ALA A 256 -25.97 -8.35 -5.71
CA ALA A 256 -24.65 -8.05 -6.25
C ALA A 256 -23.85 -7.04 -5.40
N LEU A 257 -24.22 -6.83 -4.14
CA LEU A 257 -23.53 -5.91 -3.22
C LEU A 257 -22.87 -6.67 -2.07
N GLY A 258 -21.55 -6.82 -2.13
CA GLY A 258 -20.73 -7.40 -1.06
C GLY A 258 -20.00 -6.34 -0.23
N LEU A 259 -19.04 -6.78 0.58
CA LEU A 259 -18.21 -5.92 1.43
C LEU A 259 -16.74 -5.94 0.97
N ALA A 260 -16.11 -4.77 0.93
CA ALA A 260 -14.67 -4.65 0.75
C ALA A 260 -13.94 -5.01 2.05
N SER A 261 -12.81 -5.70 1.95
CA SER A 261 -11.95 -5.97 3.11
C SER A 261 -10.50 -5.63 2.81
N ALA A 262 -9.89 -4.91 3.75
CA ALA A 262 -8.49 -4.62 3.79
C ALA A 262 -7.90 -5.16 5.10
N ARG A 263 -6.62 -5.57 5.07
CA ARG A 263 -5.93 -6.08 6.26
C ARG A 263 -5.03 -5.00 6.86
N LYS A 264 -5.04 -4.88 8.19
CA LYS A 264 -4.05 -4.11 8.95
C LYS A 264 -2.70 -4.85 8.89
N LEU A 265 -1.65 -4.15 8.49
CA LEU A 265 -0.31 -4.70 8.26
C LEU A 265 0.66 -4.32 9.38
#